data_AF-A0A3N6G900-F1
#
_entry.id   AF-A0A3N6G900-F1
#
_cell.length_a   1.000
_cell.length_b   1.000
_cell.length_c   1.000
_cell.angle_alpha   90.00
_cell.angle_beta   90.00
_cell.angle_gamma   90.00
#
_symmetry.space_group_name_H-M   'P 1'
#
loop_
_entity.id
_entity.type
_entity.pdbx_description
1 polymer ?
#
loop_
_entity_poly.entity_id
_entity_poly.type
_entity_poly.pdbx_seq_one_letter_code
_entity_poly.pdbx_strand_id
1 'polypeptide(L)'
;MHHRTRVTRVGQDADAAWAVTEDGRTYRGEVVIGADGHRSTVRAAIAPDNPDAAFAGYLIWLGVADESALTPGHRYPHNFDILHGGEDVLLGYPLASHRGSIRPGSRRMGWAWYDASRNDLLRQKGSVRGTVVQHSLRAADIPKATFKELTAEAADLWPAPWREAILDSLERRDILGTPIAEYVPERLVNGRLALVGDAAHAPTPMTGSGFAASMEDADAVAEALASGLRHGTPLPRALAAYERMRLPQVRSMVQSGQQFSRSFASQLV
;
A
#
# COMPACT_ATOMS: atom_id res chain seq x y z
N MET A 1 -9.61 8.15 -20.76
CA MET A 1 -8.99 8.32 -19.43
C MET A 1 -8.69 9.80 -19.23
N HIS A 2 -9.13 10.39 -18.11
CA HIS A 2 -8.81 11.77 -17.76
C HIS A 2 -7.65 11.75 -16.75
N HIS A 3 -6.51 12.33 -17.12
CA HIS A 3 -5.33 12.43 -16.24
C HIS A 3 -5.26 13.80 -15.58
N ARG A 4 -4.56 13.90 -14.44
CA ARG A 4 -4.46 15.14 -13.63
C ARG A 4 -5.85 15.68 -13.27
N THR A 5 -6.76 14.77 -12.95
CA THR A 5 -8.16 15.08 -12.64
C THR A 5 -8.44 14.51 -11.26
N ARG A 6 -8.27 15.33 -10.21
CA ARG A 6 -8.53 14.88 -8.84
C ARG A 6 -10.04 14.91 -8.58
N VAL A 7 -10.61 13.78 -8.18
CA VAL A 7 -11.97 13.70 -7.63
C VAL A 7 -11.92 14.18 -6.18
N THR A 8 -12.83 15.07 -5.81
CA THR A 8 -12.91 15.66 -4.46
C THR A 8 -14.20 15.32 -3.74
N ARG A 9 -15.23 14.88 -4.47
CA ARG A 9 -16.51 14.47 -3.91
C ARG A 9 -17.19 13.48 -4.84
N VAL A 10 -17.96 12.55 -4.29
CA VAL A 10 -18.89 11.71 -5.04
C VAL A 10 -20.30 11.85 -4.49
N GLY A 11 -21.29 11.49 -5.30
CA GLY A 11 -22.68 11.47 -4.90
C GLY A 11 -23.49 10.50 -5.74
N GLN A 12 -24.74 10.29 -5.34
CA GLN A 12 -25.68 9.41 -6.02
C GLN A 12 -27.12 9.80 -5.72
N ASP A 13 -28.02 9.39 -6.58
CA ASP A 13 -29.47 9.43 -6.42
C ASP A 13 -30.08 8.07 -6.86
N ALA A 14 -31.41 8.02 -7.02
CA ALA A 14 -32.10 6.80 -7.42
C ALA A 14 -31.65 6.29 -8.81
N ASP A 15 -31.19 7.17 -9.70
CA ASP A 15 -30.98 6.89 -11.12
C ASP A 15 -29.50 6.91 -11.52
N ALA A 16 -28.67 7.68 -10.83
CA ALA A 16 -27.28 7.92 -11.21
C ALA A 16 -26.32 8.04 -10.02
N ALA A 17 -25.04 7.91 -10.32
CA ALA A 17 -23.92 8.29 -9.45
C ALA A 17 -23.00 9.28 -10.19
N TRP A 18 -22.22 10.06 -9.45
CA TRP A 18 -21.32 11.03 -10.04
C TRP A 18 -20.07 11.29 -9.21
N ALA A 19 -19.03 11.75 -9.90
CA ALA A 19 -17.81 12.26 -9.32
C ALA A 19 -17.65 13.75 -9.66
N VAL A 20 -17.32 14.55 -8.65
CA VAL A 20 -17.01 15.98 -8.78
C VAL A 20 -15.51 16.15 -8.64
N THR A 21 -14.91 16.89 -9.57
CA THR A 21 -13.48 17.12 -9.63
C THR A 21 -13.10 18.46 -9.02
N GLU A 22 -11.81 18.64 -8.73
CA GLU A 22 -11.29 19.85 -8.08
C GLU A 22 -11.55 21.15 -8.88
N ASP A 23 -11.68 21.06 -10.20
CA ASP A 23 -12.03 22.18 -11.09
C ASP A 23 -13.56 22.41 -11.21
N GLY A 24 -14.36 21.69 -10.40
CA GLY A 24 -15.81 21.81 -10.34
C GLY A 24 -16.57 21.00 -11.39
N ARG A 25 -15.89 20.28 -12.30
CA ARG A 25 -16.58 19.44 -13.29
C ARG A 25 -17.25 18.24 -12.62
N THR A 26 -18.36 17.80 -13.20
CA THR A 26 -19.11 16.63 -12.73
C THR A 26 -19.19 15.59 -13.82
N TYR A 27 -18.78 14.36 -13.51
CA TYR A 27 -18.88 13.19 -14.37
C TYR A 27 -19.99 12.30 -13.84
N ARG A 28 -21.06 12.14 -14.61
CA ARG A 28 -22.22 11.29 -14.27
C ARG A 28 -22.11 9.92 -14.95
N GLY A 29 -22.57 8.89 -14.25
CA GLY A 29 -22.72 7.53 -14.74
C GLY A 29 -23.77 6.76 -13.94
N GLU A 30 -24.02 5.50 -14.27
CA GLU A 30 -24.99 4.69 -13.52
C GLU A 30 -24.42 4.19 -12.19
N VAL A 31 -23.10 4.05 -12.10
CA VAL A 31 -22.33 3.65 -10.92
C VAL A 31 -21.00 4.40 -10.86
N VAL A 32 -20.42 4.51 -9.65
CA VAL A 32 -19.06 4.99 -9.43
C VAL A 32 -18.27 3.94 -8.65
N ILE A 33 -17.11 3.56 -9.18
CA ILE A 33 -16.17 2.62 -8.56
C ILE A 33 -14.99 3.39 -7.98
N GLY A 34 -14.81 3.33 -6.67
CA GLY A 34 -13.67 3.88 -5.96
C GLY A 34 -12.48 2.93 -6.02
N ALA A 35 -11.51 3.29 -6.85
CA ALA A 35 -10.18 2.66 -6.93
C ALA A 35 -9.08 3.70 -6.62
N ASP A 36 -9.39 4.64 -5.72
CA ASP A 36 -8.63 5.86 -5.42
C ASP A 36 -7.68 5.71 -4.20
N GLY A 37 -7.36 4.47 -3.84
CA GLY A 37 -6.31 4.13 -2.88
C GLY A 37 -6.71 4.35 -1.41
N HIS A 38 -5.74 4.19 -0.52
CA HIS A 38 -5.95 4.22 0.93
C HIS A 38 -6.47 5.57 1.49
N ARG A 39 -6.54 6.64 0.69
CA ARG A 39 -7.16 7.95 1.04
C ARG A 39 -8.44 8.20 0.26
N SER A 40 -9.23 7.15 0.07
CA SER A 40 -10.37 7.14 -0.82
C SER A 40 -11.43 8.19 -0.46
N THR A 41 -11.72 9.06 -1.42
CA THR A 41 -12.86 9.99 -1.39
C THR A 41 -14.17 9.24 -1.54
N VAL A 42 -14.19 8.15 -2.32
CA VAL A 42 -15.38 7.31 -2.48
C VAL A 42 -15.73 6.61 -1.17
N ARG A 43 -14.72 6.12 -0.44
CA ARG A 43 -14.93 5.45 0.84
C ARG A 43 -15.55 6.39 1.85
N ALA A 44 -15.15 7.66 1.89
CA ALA A 44 -15.76 8.66 2.76
C ALA A 44 -17.28 8.84 2.51
N ALA A 45 -17.76 8.58 1.29
CA ALA A 45 -19.19 8.60 0.98
C ALA A 45 -19.92 7.27 1.30
N ILE A 46 -19.20 6.14 1.33
CA ILE A 46 -19.77 4.82 1.64
C ILE A 46 -19.80 4.55 3.15
N ALA A 47 -18.73 4.92 3.86
CA ALA A 47 -18.51 4.68 5.28
C ALA A 47 -18.08 5.99 5.99
N PRO A 48 -18.98 6.98 6.12
CA PRO A 48 -18.64 8.28 6.69
C PRO A 48 -18.18 8.23 8.15
N ASP A 49 -18.60 7.20 8.90
CA ASP A 49 -18.22 7.02 10.30
C ASP A 49 -16.80 6.43 10.47
N ASN A 50 -16.24 5.82 9.40
CA ASN A 50 -14.90 5.26 9.38
C ASN A 50 -14.24 5.46 7.99
N PRO A 51 -13.93 6.72 7.59
CA PRO A 51 -13.49 7.02 6.24
C PRO A 51 -11.99 6.80 6.01
N ASP A 52 -11.19 6.78 7.08
CA ASP A 52 -9.73 6.85 7.01
C ASP A 52 -9.07 5.49 7.27
N ALA A 53 -8.05 5.18 6.46
CA ALA A 53 -7.12 4.10 6.77
C ALA A 53 -6.20 4.56 7.91
N ALA A 54 -6.05 3.72 8.93
CA ALA A 54 -5.30 4.05 10.14
C ALA A 54 -3.83 3.67 9.99
N PHE A 55 -2.95 4.54 10.47
CA PHE A 55 -1.52 4.31 10.56
C PHE A 55 -1.23 3.12 11.47
N ALA A 56 -0.53 2.13 10.95
CA ALA A 56 -0.25 0.87 11.62
C ALA A 56 0.83 0.97 12.71
N GLY A 57 1.45 2.13 12.88
CA GLY A 57 2.47 2.37 13.91
C GLY A 57 3.91 2.11 13.46
N TYR A 58 4.14 1.91 12.17
CA TYR A 58 5.49 1.70 11.61
C TYR A 58 5.57 2.15 10.15
N LEU A 59 6.79 2.27 9.63
CA LEU A 59 7.04 2.48 8.22
C LEU A 59 7.90 1.35 7.63
N ILE A 60 7.98 1.35 6.31
CA ILE A 60 8.92 0.54 5.56
C ILE A 60 9.90 1.47 4.84
N TRP A 61 11.18 1.34 5.13
CA TRP A 61 12.25 1.87 4.29
C TRP A 61 12.44 0.95 3.08
N LEU A 62 12.40 1.54 1.90
CA LEU A 62 12.53 0.84 0.63
C LEU A 62 13.72 1.38 -0.13
N GLY A 63 14.51 0.49 -0.72
CA GLY A 63 15.58 0.84 -1.63
C GLY A 63 15.90 -0.29 -2.59
N VAL A 64 16.70 0.04 -3.61
CA VAL A 64 17.13 -0.90 -4.65
C VAL A 64 18.58 -0.59 -5.00
N ALA A 65 19.44 -1.60 -4.95
CA ALA A 65 20.82 -1.51 -5.45
C ALA A 65 20.98 -2.33 -6.74
N ASP A 66 21.84 -1.90 -7.67
CA ASP A 66 22.25 -2.76 -8.78
C ASP A 66 23.26 -3.80 -8.26
N GLU A 67 23.07 -5.09 -8.55
CA GLU A 67 23.95 -6.16 -8.06
C GLU A 67 25.41 -5.95 -8.51
N SER A 68 25.62 -5.32 -9.66
CA SER A 68 26.95 -4.96 -10.19
C SER A 68 27.67 -3.86 -9.41
N ALA A 69 26.96 -3.10 -8.58
CA ALA A 69 27.54 -2.08 -7.70
C ALA A 69 27.95 -2.66 -6.34
N LEU A 70 27.57 -3.91 -6.05
CA LEU A 70 27.82 -4.57 -4.77
C LEU A 70 29.07 -5.46 -4.84
N THR A 71 29.55 -5.92 -3.67
CA THR A 71 30.76 -6.75 -3.63
C THR A 71 30.52 -8.08 -4.37
N PRO A 72 31.38 -8.43 -5.34
CA PRO A 72 31.26 -9.71 -6.04
C PRO A 72 31.45 -10.90 -5.10
N GLY A 73 30.86 -12.04 -5.46
CA GLY A 73 31.05 -13.31 -4.75
C GLY A 73 30.00 -13.61 -3.69
N HIS A 74 29.12 -12.67 -3.35
CA HIS A 74 27.97 -12.94 -2.50
C HIS A 74 26.93 -13.83 -3.19
N ARG A 75 26.33 -14.75 -2.43
CA ARG A 75 25.19 -15.54 -2.88
C ARG A 75 23.91 -14.84 -2.45
N TYR A 76 23.20 -14.27 -3.42
CA TYR A 76 21.86 -13.72 -3.21
C TYR A 76 20.79 -14.81 -3.36
N PRO A 77 19.64 -14.70 -2.66
CA PRO A 77 18.57 -15.66 -2.79
C PRO A 77 17.97 -15.64 -4.20
N HIS A 78 17.31 -16.74 -4.57
CA HIS A 78 16.56 -16.83 -5.83
C HIS A 78 15.18 -16.17 -5.73
N ASN A 79 14.55 -16.21 -4.55
CA ASN A 79 13.18 -15.73 -4.33
C ASN A 79 13.17 -14.50 -3.42
N PHE A 80 13.32 -14.69 -2.12
CA PHE A 80 13.43 -13.63 -1.13
C PHE A 80 14.05 -14.18 0.15
N ASP A 81 14.59 -13.29 0.99
CA ASP A 81 14.98 -13.57 2.36
C ASP A 81 14.11 -12.74 3.31
N ILE A 82 13.75 -13.32 4.45
CA ILE A 82 13.20 -12.60 5.60
C ILE A 82 14.21 -12.73 6.73
N LEU A 83 14.71 -11.60 7.21
CA LEU A 83 15.70 -11.53 8.28
C LEU A 83 15.12 -10.73 9.45
N HIS A 84 15.51 -11.12 10.65
CA HIS A 84 15.14 -10.44 11.89
C HIS A 84 16.39 -9.85 12.53
N GLY A 85 16.32 -8.59 12.94
CA GLY A 85 17.42 -7.85 13.57
C GLY A 85 16.89 -7.03 14.73
N GLY A 86 17.04 -7.53 15.96
CA GLY A 86 16.34 -6.95 17.11
C GLY A 86 14.83 -7.02 16.91
N GLU A 87 14.17 -5.88 16.99
CA GLU A 87 12.72 -5.73 16.75
C GLU A 87 12.39 -5.48 15.27
N ASP A 88 13.39 -5.29 14.41
CA ASP A 88 13.18 -4.97 13.00
C ASP A 88 13.11 -6.22 12.12
N VAL A 89 12.43 -6.06 10.98
CA VAL A 89 12.34 -7.09 9.94
C VAL A 89 12.86 -6.54 8.62
N LEU A 90 13.68 -7.33 7.94
CA LEU A 90 14.15 -7.04 6.59
C LEU A 90 13.63 -8.09 5.62
N LEU A 91 12.94 -7.65 4.57
CA LEU A 91 12.60 -8.44 3.40
C LEU A 91 13.53 -8.04 2.25
N GLY A 92 14.34 -8.97 1.77
CA GLY A 92 15.24 -8.78 0.64
C GLY A 92 14.85 -9.66 -0.54
N TYR A 93 14.88 -9.14 -1.77
CA TYR A 93 14.51 -9.89 -2.97
C TYR A 93 15.28 -9.43 -4.22
N PRO A 94 15.63 -10.35 -5.14
CA PRO A 94 16.16 -9.98 -6.44
C PRO A 94 15.05 -9.41 -7.32
N LEU A 95 15.42 -8.43 -8.12
CA LEU A 95 14.60 -7.80 -9.14
C LEU A 95 15.30 -7.96 -10.48
N ALA A 96 14.51 -8.06 -11.55
CA ALA A 96 15.05 -7.98 -12.89
C ALA A 96 15.75 -6.63 -13.08
N SER A 97 16.82 -6.63 -13.88
CA SER A 97 17.52 -5.42 -14.31
C SER A 97 16.56 -4.47 -15.04
N HIS A 98 16.98 -3.23 -15.27
CA HIS A 98 16.24 -2.29 -16.11
C HIS A 98 15.96 -2.83 -17.54
N ARG A 99 16.75 -3.82 -18.00
CA ARG A 99 16.58 -4.50 -19.29
C ARG A 99 15.93 -5.89 -19.17
N GLY A 100 15.35 -6.22 -18.01
CA GLY A 100 14.65 -7.48 -17.78
C GLY A 100 15.55 -8.70 -17.51
N SER A 101 16.87 -8.52 -17.37
CA SER A 101 17.77 -9.65 -17.05
C SER A 101 17.61 -10.08 -15.60
N ILE A 102 17.54 -11.39 -15.37
CA ILE A 102 17.55 -12.02 -14.04
C ILE A 102 18.86 -12.77 -13.75
N ARG A 103 19.89 -12.61 -14.58
CA ARG A 103 21.17 -13.29 -14.40
C ARG A 103 21.96 -12.67 -13.24
N PRO A 104 22.54 -13.48 -12.33
CA PRO A 104 23.46 -13.00 -11.30
C PRO A 104 24.54 -12.07 -11.87
N GLY A 105 24.85 -11.01 -11.13
CA GLY A 105 25.72 -9.89 -11.53
C GLY A 105 25.04 -8.84 -12.41
N SER A 106 23.82 -9.09 -12.89
CA SER A 106 23.04 -8.12 -13.68
C SER A 106 21.68 -7.78 -13.07
N ARG A 107 21.32 -8.40 -11.94
CA ARG A 107 20.04 -8.16 -11.25
C ARG A 107 20.09 -6.83 -10.49
N ARG A 108 18.93 -6.45 -9.98
CA ARG A 108 18.78 -5.46 -8.92
C ARG A 108 18.43 -6.16 -7.62
N MET A 109 18.80 -5.58 -6.49
CA MET A 109 18.55 -6.11 -5.16
C MET A 109 17.61 -5.14 -4.44
N GLY A 110 16.34 -5.50 -4.41
CA GLY A 110 15.32 -4.74 -3.67
C GLY A 110 15.32 -5.15 -2.20
N TRP A 111 15.09 -4.18 -1.33
CA TRP A 111 14.98 -4.42 0.10
C TRP A 111 13.87 -3.56 0.71
N ALA A 112 13.24 -4.11 1.74
CA ALA A 112 12.17 -3.50 2.51
C ALA A 112 12.46 -3.72 4.00
N TRP A 113 12.83 -2.66 4.70
CA TRP A 113 13.14 -2.69 6.13
C TRP A 113 11.98 -2.08 6.91
N TYR A 114 11.31 -2.92 7.68
CA TYR A 114 10.22 -2.57 8.58
C TYR A 114 10.81 -1.96 9.85
N ASP A 115 10.37 -0.74 10.17
CA ASP A 115 10.92 0.07 11.25
C ASP A 115 9.76 0.77 11.99
N ALA A 116 9.59 0.43 13.27
CA ALA A 116 8.57 1.02 14.15
C ALA A 116 9.11 2.19 15.01
N SER A 117 10.41 2.47 14.94
CA SER A 117 11.09 3.43 15.82
C SER A 117 11.00 4.89 15.35
N ARG A 118 10.64 5.15 14.08
CA ARG A 118 10.69 6.51 13.48
C ARG A 118 9.33 7.22 13.42
N ASN A 119 8.41 6.86 14.31
CA ASN A 119 7.07 7.45 14.35
C ASN A 119 7.09 8.97 14.61
N ASP A 120 8.04 9.46 15.41
CA ASP A 120 8.16 10.90 15.68
C ASP A 120 8.65 11.67 14.46
N LEU A 121 9.58 11.10 13.68
CA LEU A 121 10.00 11.67 12.40
C LEU A 121 8.81 11.80 11.44
N LEU A 122 7.99 10.76 11.33
CA LEU A 122 6.79 10.77 10.47
C LEU A 122 5.81 11.88 10.86
N ARG A 123 5.60 12.10 12.16
CA ARG A 123 4.74 13.17 12.66
C ARG A 123 5.35 14.54 12.43
N GLN A 124 6.65 14.71 12.72
CA GLN A 124 7.37 15.96 12.51
C GLN A 124 7.35 16.41 11.05
N LYS A 125 7.45 15.45 10.12
CA LYS A 125 7.40 15.72 8.67
C LYS A 125 5.98 15.81 8.12
N GLY A 126 4.97 15.56 8.95
CA GLY A 126 3.57 15.58 8.55
C GLY A 126 3.19 14.44 7.61
N SER A 127 4.03 13.41 7.50
CA SER A 127 3.76 12.16 6.78
C SER A 127 2.64 11.36 7.44
N VAL A 128 2.45 11.55 8.76
CA VAL A 128 1.31 11.05 9.53
C VAL A 128 0.69 12.21 10.32
N ARG A 129 -0.63 12.36 10.27
CA ARG A 129 -1.40 13.35 11.05
C ARG A 129 -2.50 12.65 11.84
N GLY A 130 -2.43 12.72 13.16
CA GLY A 130 -3.28 11.87 14.01
C GLY A 130 -3.00 10.40 13.69
N THR A 131 -4.01 9.68 13.21
CA THR A 131 -3.90 8.30 12.73
C THR A 131 -3.85 8.19 11.21
N VAL A 132 -3.82 9.30 10.45
CA VAL A 132 -3.97 9.25 8.99
C VAL A 132 -2.64 9.48 8.28
N VAL A 133 -2.25 8.52 7.46
CA VAL A 133 -1.09 8.63 6.56
C VAL A 133 -1.38 9.66 5.46
N GLN A 134 -0.44 10.57 5.25
CA GLN A 134 -0.54 11.66 4.27
C GLN A 134 0.30 11.39 3.02
N HIS A 135 1.56 11.00 3.22
CA HIS A 135 2.55 10.77 2.17
C HIS A 135 3.75 9.97 2.70
N SER A 136 4.50 9.34 1.79
CA SER A 136 5.80 8.75 2.10
C SER A 136 6.90 9.82 2.16
N LEU A 137 7.90 9.60 3.01
CA LEU A 137 9.14 10.38 3.06
C LEU A 137 9.98 10.10 1.82
N ARG A 138 10.33 11.13 1.06
CA ARG A 138 11.36 11.04 0.01
C ARG A 138 12.72 11.37 0.62
N ALA A 139 13.79 10.98 -0.07
CA ALA A 139 15.15 11.27 0.37
C ALA A 139 15.42 12.75 0.72
N ALA A 140 14.76 13.70 0.06
CA ALA A 140 14.86 15.12 0.36
C ALA A 140 14.22 15.52 1.70
N ASP A 141 13.23 14.76 2.17
CA ASP A 141 12.51 15.01 3.42
C ASP A 141 13.25 14.44 4.64
N ILE A 142 14.08 13.42 4.41
CA ILE A 142 14.79 12.67 5.46
C ILE A 142 15.99 13.50 5.99
N PRO A 143 16.05 13.77 7.31
CA PRO A 143 17.18 14.46 7.91
C PRO A 143 18.51 13.74 7.69
N LYS A 144 19.61 14.50 7.57
CA LYS A 144 20.96 13.92 7.48
C LYS A 144 21.32 13.04 8.69
N ALA A 145 20.83 13.38 9.88
CA ALA A 145 21.00 12.58 11.09
C ALA A 145 20.38 11.19 10.93
N THR A 146 19.15 11.12 10.40
CA THR A 146 18.46 9.85 10.14
C THR A 146 19.21 8.98 9.14
N PHE A 147 19.81 9.54 8.08
CA PHE A 147 20.68 8.76 7.20
C PHE A 147 21.88 8.17 7.95
N LYS A 148 22.53 8.94 8.82
CA LYS A 148 23.66 8.46 9.63
C LYS A 148 23.24 7.34 10.59
N GLU A 149 22.08 7.49 11.23
CA GLU A 149 21.48 6.47 12.11
C GLU A 149 21.20 5.18 11.33
N LEU A 150 20.48 5.26 10.21
CA LEU A 150 20.18 4.10 9.36
C LEU A 150 21.45 3.41 8.84
N THR A 151 22.49 4.17 8.50
CA THR A 151 23.78 3.61 8.09
C THR A 151 24.45 2.81 9.22
N ALA A 152 24.45 3.33 10.45
CA ALA A 152 25.02 2.65 11.60
C ALA A 152 24.20 1.39 11.96
N GLU A 153 22.88 1.53 12.04
CA GLU A 153 21.96 0.43 12.32
C GLU A 153 22.05 -0.68 11.27
N ALA A 154 22.11 -0.32 9.98
CA ALA A 154 22.27 -1.33 8.91
C ALA A 154 23.59 -2.10 9.02
N ALA A 155 24.65 -1.46 9.54
CA ALA A 155 25.93 -2.12 9.75
C ALA A 155 25.86 -3.20 10.85
N ASP A 156 25.09 -2.91 11.91
CA ASP A 156 24.96 -3.75 13.10
C ASP A 156 23.90 -4.85 12.93
N LEU A 157 22.77 -4.53 12.31
CA LEU A 157 21.61 -5.43 12.22
C LEU A 157 21.70 -6.43 11.06
N TRP A 158 22.20 -5.99 9.91
CA TRP A 158 22.03 -6.75 8.67
C TRP A 158 23.33 -7.42 8.22
N PRO A 159 23.28 -8.70 7.83
CA PRO A 159 24.42 -9.37 7.24
C PRO A 159 24.61 -8.95 5.78
N ALA A 160 25.81 -9.20 5.25
CA ALA A 160 25.98 -9.25 3.80
C ALA A 160 25.12 -10.40 3.22
N PRO A 161 24.55 -10.24 2.02
CA PRO A 161 24.76 -9.09 1.13
C PRO A 161 23.80 -7.92 1.34
N TRP A 162 22.76 -8.08 2.17
CA TRP A 162 21.70 -7.08 2.31
C TRP A 162 22.17 -5.77 2.90
N ARG A 163 23.09 -5.81 3.87
CA ARG A 163 23.77 -4.62 4.38
C ARG A 163 24.39 -3.78 3.27
N GLU A 164 25.07 -4.41 2.31
CA GLU A 164 25.72 -3.67 1.22
C GLU A 164 24.70 -2.99 0.31
N ALA A 165 23.61 -3.68 -0.01
CA ALA A 165 22.51 -3.11 -0.81
C ALA A 165 21.84 -1.91 -0.10
N ILE A 166 21.65 -2.00 1.21
CA ILE A 166 21.11 -0.90 2.03
C ILE A 166 22.08 0.28 2.05
N LEU A 167 23.37 0.03 2.33
CA LEU A 167 24.39 1.07 2.40
C LEU A 167 24.56 1.80 1.05
N ASP A 168 24.58 1.09 -0.08
CA ASP A 168 24.59 1.69 -1.43
C ASP A 168 23.38 2.63 -1.62
N SER A 169 22.18 2.13 -1.29
CA SER A 169 20.94 2.90 -1.45
C SER A 169 20.91 4.16 -0.57
N LEU A 170 21.42 4.06 0.68
CA LEU A 170 21.54 5.19 1.60
C LEU A 170 22.57 6.22 1.13
N GLU A 171 23.72 5.78 0.63
CA GLU A 171 24.77 6.65 0.09
C GLU A 171 24.27 7.45 -1.11
N ARG A 172 23.60 6.77 -2.06
CA ARG A 172 22.98 7.42 -3.23
C ARG A 172 21.75 8.27 -2.88
N ARG A 173 21.27 8.20 -1.64
CA ARG A 173 20.02 8.82 -1.17
C ARG A 173 18.83 8.43 -2.05
N ASP A 174 18.76 7.16 -2.40
CA ASP A 174 17.73 6.60 -3.26
C ASP A 174 16.87 5.63 -2.46
N ILE A 175 16.17 6.19 -1.47
CA ILE A 175 15.28 5.45 -0.58
C ILE A 175 13.95 6.18 -0.40
N LEU A 176 12.92 5.40 -0.03
CA LEU A 176 11.59 5.86 0.33
C LEU A 176 11.24 5.35 1.73
N GLY A 177 10.72 6.23 2.59
CA GLY A 177 10.13 5.83 3.88
C GLY A 177 8.62 5.86 3.81
N THR A 178 7.96 4.71 3.71
CA THR A 178 6.50 4.63 3.54
C THR A 178 5.82 4.24 4.85
N PRO A 179 5.13 5.18 5.54
CA PRO A 179 4.29 4.81 6.67
C PRO A 179 3.13 3.92 6.22
N ILE A 180 2.84 2.86 6.97
CA ILE A 180 1.83 1.88 6.59
C ILE A 180 0.46 2.30 7.10
N ALA A 181 -0.51 2.36 6.19
CA ALA A 181 -1.92 2.56 6.51
C ALA A 181 -2.68 1.25 6.31
N GLU A 182 -3.55 0.92 7.25
CA GLU A 182 -4.41 -0.25 7.19
C GLU A 182 -5.89 0.13 7.30
N TYR A 183 -6.76 -0.59 6.60
CA TYR A 183 -8.20 -0.35 6.62
C TYR A 183 -8.99 -1.65 6.49
N VAL A 184 -9.80 -1.94 7.50
CA VAL A 184 -10.74 -3.08 7.52
C VAL A 184 -12.12 -2.56 7.11
N PRO A 185 -12.67 -2.94 5.95
CA PRO A 185 -13.97 -2.43 5.50
C PRO A 185 -15.12 -3.00 6.31
N GLU A 186 -16.06 -2.16 6.73
CA GLU A 186 -17.39 -2.60 7.20
C GLU A 186 -18.39 -2.78 6.06
N ARG A 187 -18.17 -2.08 4.96
CA ARG A 187 -19.02 -2.02 3.78
C ARG A 187 -18.15 -1.72 2.56
N LEU A 188 -18.49 -2.32 1.42
CA LEU A 188 -17.87 -2.06 0.12
C LEU A 188 -18.80 -1.28 -0.81
N VAL A 189 -20.11 -1.35 -0.60
CA VAL A 189 -21.13 -0.83 -1.51
C VAL A 189 -22.14 0.03 -0.75
N ASN A 190 -22.47 1.20 -1.30
CA ASN A 190 -23.61 1.99 -0.87
C ASN A 190 -24.38 2.41 -2.12
N GLY A 191 -25.54 1.79 -2.39
CA GLY A 191 -26.34 2.06 -3.58
C GLY A 191 -25.56 1.81 -4.87
N ARG A 192 -25.27 2.89 -5.60
CA ARG A 192 -24.55 2.96 -6.87
C ARG A 192 -23.05 3.23 -6.72
N LEU A 193 -22.55 3.30 -5.49
CA LEU A 193 -21.12 3.44 -5.18
C LEU A 193 -20.55 2.08 -4.76
N ALA A 194 -19.36 1.73 -5.23
CA ALA A 194 -18.61 0.56 -4.79
C ALA A 194 -17.13 0.87 -4.62
N LEU A 195 -16.41 0.15 -3.75
CA LEU A 195 -14.96 0.25 -3.55
C LEU A 195 -14.26 -1.00 -4.05
N VAL A 196 -13.03 -0.84 -4.55
CA VAL A 196 -12.12 -1.94 -4.88
C VAL A 196 -10.69 -1.61 -4.45
N GLY A 197 -9.87 -2.65 -4.23
CA GLY A 197 -8.45 -2.52 -3.89
C GLY A 197 -8.20 -1.70 -2.62
N ASP A 198 -7.11 -0.93 -2.57
CA ASP A 198 -6.74 -0.13 -1.37
C ASP A 198 -7.81 0.87 -0.89
N ALA A 199 -8.74 1.26 -1.76
CA ALA A 199 -9.91 2.06 -1.37
C ALA A 199 -10.90 1.24 -0.53
N ALA A 200 -11.05 -0.05 -0.84
CA ALA A 200 -11.89 -1.01 -0.12
C ALA A 200 -11.19 -1.61 1.09
N HIS A 201 -9.96 -2.08 0.94
CA HIS A 201 -9.20 -2.79 1.95
C HIS A 201 -7.72 -2.44 1.80
N ALA A 202 -7.13 -1.92 2.86
CA ALA A 202 -5.69 -1.65 2.88
C ALA A 202 -5.05 -2.64 3.86
N PRO A 203 -4.48 -3.76 3.40
CA PRO A 203 -3.76 -4.69 4.27
C PRO A 203 -2.31 -4.20 4.49
N THR A 204 -1.68 -4.66 5.57
CA THR A 204 -0.21 -4.58 5.68
C THR A 204 0.47 -5.26 4.48
N PRO A 205 1.57 -4.68 3.95
CA PRO A 205 2.38 -5.29 2.90
C PRO A 205 2.90 -6.70 3.26
N MET A 206 2.98 -7.03 4.54
CA MET A 206 3.39 -8.36 5.03
C MET A 206 2.49 -9.49 4.55
N THR A 207 1.24 -9.20 4.20
CA THR A 207 0.34 -10.20 3.63
C THR A 207 0.80 -10.66 2.24
N GLY A 208 1.60 -9.86 1.52
CA GLY A 208 1.99 -10.13 0.14
C GLY A 208 0.82 -10.21 -0.85
N SER A 209 -0.40 -9.87 -0.42
CA SER A 209 -1.62 -10.26 -1.13
C SER A 209 -2.47 -9.08 -1.62
N GLY A 210 -2.14 -7.84 -1.25
CA GLY A 210 -2.97 -6.67 -1.53
C GLY A 210 -3.23 -6.45 -3.03
N PHE A 211 -2.23 -6.65 -3.89
CA PHE A 211 -2.40 -6.52 -5.34
C PHE A 211 -3.32 -7.60 -5.92
N ALA A 212 -3.10 -8.86 -5.54
CA ALA A 212 -3.94 -9.98 -6.00
C ALA A 212 -5.40 -9.78 -5.55
N ALA A 213 -5.63 -9.41 -4.29
CA ALA A 213 -6.96 -9.10 -3.77
C ALA A 213 -7.62 -7.91 -4.51
N SER A 214 -6.84 -6.90 -4.91
CA SER A 214 -7.33 -5.78 -5.72
C SER A 214 -7.78 -6.22 -7.12
N MET A 215 -7.05 -7.15 -7.75
CA MET A 215 -7.45 -7.70 -9.05
C MET A 215 -8.69 -8.57 -8.94
N GLU A 216 -8.78 -9.40 -7.90
CA GLU A 216 -9.98 -10.19 -7.60
C GLU A 216 -11.20 -9.29 -7.40
N ASP A 217 -11.05 -8.14 -6.74
CA ASP A 217 -12.14 -7.17 -6.61
C ASP A 217 -12.58 -6.59 -7.95
N ALA A 218 -11.62 -6.22 -8.80
CA ALA A 218 -11.88 -5.65 -10.12
C ALA A 218 -12.65 -6.65 -10.99
N ASP A 219 -12.25 -7.93 -10.98
CA ASP A 219 -12.95 -9.00 -11.70
C ASP A 219 -14.35 -9.24 -11.11
N ALA A 220 -14.43 -9.37 -9.78
CA ALA A 220 -15.68 -9.59 -9.06
C ALA A 220 -16.73 -8.50 -9.30
N VAL A 221 -16.34 -7.22 -9.26
CA VAL A 221 -17.27 -6.11 -9.50
C VAL A 221 -17.68 -6.03 -10.95
N ALA A 222 -16.77 -6.29 -11.88
CA ALA A 222 -17.06 -6.32 -13.31
C ALA A 222 -18.06 -7.43 -13.65
N GLU A 223 -17.84 -8.65 -13.13
CA GLU A 223 -18.74 -9.78 -13.37
C GLU A 223 -20.11 -9.56 -12.72
N ALA A 224 -20.16 -9.00 -11.51
CA ALA A 224 -21.42 -8.67 -10.85
C ALA A 224 -22.25 -7.67 -11.69
N LEU A 225 -21.62 -6.60 -12.18
CA LEU A 225 -22.26 -5.61 -13.04
C LEU A 225 -22.69 -6.21 -14.39
N ALA A 226 -21.82 -6.99 -15.03
CA ALA A 226 -22.12 -7.64 -16.31
C ALA A 226 -23.29 -8.62 -16.19
N SER A 227 -23.32 -9.43 -15.14
CA SER A 227 -24.44 -10.31 -14.80
C SER A 227 -25.73 -9.52 -14.56
N GLY A 228 -25.63 -8.40 -13.83
CA GLY A 228 -26.75 -7.50 -13.60
C GLY A 228 -27.36 -6.98 -14.91
N LEU A 229 -26.53 -6.52 -15.83
CA LEU A 229 -26.95 -6.07 -17.15
C LEU A 229 -27.57 -7.19 -17.99
N ARG A 230 -26.96 -8.38 -18.04
CA ARG A 230 -27.47 -9.54 -18.80
C ARG A 230 -28.85 -10.00 -18.33
N HIS A 231 -29.11 -9.92 -17.03
CA HIS A 231 -30.35 -10.40 -16.43
C HIS A 231 -31.36 -9.29 -16.08
N GLY A 232 -31.09 -8.03 -16.46
CA GLY A 232 -31.96 -6.90 -16.12
C GLY A 232 -32.09 -6.65 -14.62
N THR A 233 -31.10 -7.06 -13.83
CA THR A 233 -31.07 -6.79 -12.39
C THR A 233 -30.62 -5.35 -12.14
N PRO A 234 -31.31 -4.57 -11.29
CA PRO A 234 -30.88 -3.23 -10.94
C PRO A 234 -29.44 -3.19 -10.44
N LEU A 235 -28.62 -2.27 -10.96
CA LEU A 235 -27.18 -2.21 -10.65
C LEU A 235 -26.85 -2.14 -9.14
N PRO A 236 -27.60 -1.42 -8.28
CA PRO A 236 -27.37 -1.49 -6.83
C PRO A 236 -27.48 -2.91 -6.26
N ARG A 237 -28.39 -3.73 -6.79
CA ARG A 237 -28.54 -5.14 -6.37
C ARG A 237 -27.41 -6.01 -6.89
N ALA A 238 -26.89 -5.73 -8.09
CA ALA A 238 -25.69 -6.37 -8.60
C ALA A 238 -24.45 -6.04 -7.75
N LEU A 239 -24.24 -4.76 -7.40
CA LEU A 239 -23.16 -4.36 -6.50
C LEU A 239 -23.29 -4.99 -5.11
N ALA A 240 -24.51 -5.12 -4.58
CA ALA A 240 -24.72 -5.85 -3.33
C ALA A 240 -24.31 -7.34 -3.42
N ALA A 241 -24.36 -7.95 -4.62
CA ALA A 241 -23.84 -9.31 -4.82
C ALA A 241 -22.30 -9.35 -4.76
N TYR A 242 -21.65 -8.36 -5.36
CA TYR A 242 -20.20 -8.15 -5.23
C TYR A 242 -19.78 -8.03 -3.75
N GLU A 243 -20.46 -7.19 -2.97
CA GLU A 243 -20.15 -7.02 -1.54
C GLU A 243 -20.28 -8.34 -0.76
N ARG A 244 -21.39 -9.08 -0.94
CA ARG A 244 -21.61 -10.36 -0.26
C ARG A 244 -20.50 -11.37 -0.52
N MET A 245 -19.91 -11.34 -1.71
CA MET A 245 -18.82 -12.24 -2.08
C MET A 245 -17.49 -11.79 -1.49
N ARG A 246 -17.16 -10.50 -1.60
CA ARG A 246 -15.81 -9.99 -1.33
C ARG A 246 -15.59 -9.53 0.11
N LEU A 247 -16.59 -8.93 0.75
CA LEU A 247 -16.44 -8.32 2.08
C LEU A 247 -15.88 -9.30 3.13
N PRO A 248 -16.36 -10.56 3.27
CA PRO A 248 -15.79 -11.49 4.25
C PRO A 248 -14.32 -11.84 3.99
N GLN A 249 -13.95 -11.99 2.71
CA GLN A 249 -12.59 -12.38 2.28
C GLN A 249 -11.59 -11.27 2.58
N VAL A 250 -11.89 -10.04 2.13
CA VAL A 250 -10.98 -8.90 2.30
C VAL A 250 -10.88 -8.46 3.76
N ARG A 251 -11.97 -8.56 4.53
CA ARG A 251 -11.93 -8.31 5.99
C ARG A 251 -10.99 -9.30 6.70
N SER A 252 -11.14 -10.60 6.42
CA SER A 252 -10.30 -11.63 7.03
C SER A 252 -8.82 -11.43 6.70
N MET A 253 -8.51 -11.08 5.45
CA MET A 253 -7.15 -10.78 5.01
C MET A 253 -6.52 -9.62 5.80
N VAL A 254 -7.21 -8.47 5.88
CA VAL A 254 -6.68 -7.30 6.61
C VAL A 254 -6.56 -7.59 8.11
N GLN A 255 -7.57 -8.22 8.71
CA GLN A 255 -7.57 -8.52 10.15
C GLN A 255 -6.45 -9.51 10.54
N SER A 256 -6.16 -10.49 9.68
CA SER A 256 -5.06 -11.42 9.88
C SER A 256 -3.72 -10.68 9.79
N GLY A 257 -3.55 -9.78 8.81
CA GLY A 257 -2.37 -8.93 8.69
C GLY A 257 -2.14 -8.02 9.90
N GLN A 258 -3.21 -7.43 10.44
CA GLN A 258 -3.11 -6.56 11.63
C GLN A 258 -2.60 -7.27 12.88
N GLN A 259 -2.72 -8.60 12.98
CA GLN A 259 -2.11 -9.33 14.10
C GLN A 259 -0.58 -9.21 14.07
N PHE A 260 0.02 -9.30 12.89
CA PHE A 260 1.44 -9.07 12.69
C PHE A 260 1.81 -7.61 12.97
N SER A 261 1.06 -6.65 12.42
CA SER A 261 1.30 -5.22 12.64
C SER A 261 1.28 -4.88 14.14
N ARG A 262 0.33 -5.45 14.89
CA ARG A 262 0.25 -5.26 16.34
C ARG A 262 1.44 -5.86 17.07
N SER A 263 1.86 -7.09 16.76
CA SER A 263 3.03 -7.68 17.43
C SER A 263 4.29 -6.85 17.17
N PHE A 264 4.44 -6.34 15.94
CA PHE A 264 5.58 -5.51 15.55
C PHE A 264 5.55 -4.11 16.21
N ALA A 265 4.40 -3.44 16.23
CA ALA A 265 4.28 -2.09 16.77
C ALA A 265 4.23 -2.04 18.31
N SER A 266 3.75 -3.10 18.97
CA SER A 266 3.58 -3.14 20.43
C SER A 266 4.86 -3.42 21.22
N GLN A 267 5.95 -3.79 20.55
CA GLN A 267 7.24 -4.09 21.21
C GLN A 267 8.00 -2.81 21.66
N LEU A 268 7.40 -1.62 21.47
CA LEU A 268 7.98 -0.31 21.79
C LEU A 268 7.20 0.49 22.86
N VAL A 269 6.32 -0.15 23.64
CA VAL A 269 5.60 0.46 24.79
C VAL A 269 6.19 0.01 26.12
#